data_AF-A0A5P8VXM3-F1
#
_entry.id   AF-A0A5P8VXM3-F1
#
_cell.length_a   1.000
_cell.length_b   1.000
_cell.length_c   1.000
_cell.angle_alpha   90.00
_cell.angle_beta   90.00
_cell.angle_gamma   90.00
#
_symmetry.space_group_name_H-M   'P 1'
#
loop_
_entity.id
_entity.type
_entity.pdbx_description
1 polymer ?
#
loop_
_entity_poly.entity_id
_entity_poly.type
_entity_poly.pdbx_seq_one_letter_code
_entity_poly.pdbx_strand_id
1 'polypeptide(L)' 'MKKRILLTSFDICLKYQLSNSSDDLLLELTKLDLIPDDLSFLRQLPVDVQLASTQVMEKINAI' A
#
# COMPACT_ATOMS: atom_id res chain seq x y z
N MET A 1 10.01 -5.58 21.00
CA MET A 1 8.78 -5.69 20.18
C MET A 1 9.19 -5.88 18.73
N LYS A 2 8.61 -6.85 18.01
CA LYS A 2 8.82 -6.97 16.56
C LYS A 2 8.18 -5.76 15.90
N LYS A 3 8.93 -4.99 15.11
CA LYS A 3 8.39 -3.83 14.40
C LYS A 3 7.62 -4.35 13.20
N ARG A 4 6.34 -3.98 13.05
CA ARG A 4 5.55 -4.29 11.86
C ARG A 4 5.53 -3.05 10.96
N ILE A 5 5.77 -3.24 9.68
CA ILE A 5 5.79 -2.18 8.67
C ILE A 5 4.62 -2.41 7.72
N LEU A 6 3.78 -1.39 7.56
CA LEU A 6 2.74 -1.38 6.53
C LEU A 6 3.13 -0.37 5.45
N LEU A 7 3.35 -0.86 4.23
CA LEU A 7 3.57 -0.02 3.06
C LEU A 7 2.25 0.19 2.33
N THR A 8 1.98 1.43 1.96
CA THR A 8 0.75 1.82 1.26
C THR A 8 1.07 2.54 -0.04
N SER A 9 0.19 2.38 -1.02
CA SER A 9 0.21 3.12 -2.27
C SER A 9 -1.21 3.57 -2.61
N PHE A 10 -1.31 4.67 -3.34
CA PHE A 10 -2.57 5.13 -3.90
C PHE A 10 -2.75 4.60 -5.32
N ASP A 11 -4.00 4.57 -5.77
CA ASP A 11 -4.38 4.44 -7.16
C ASP A 11 -3.98 5.72 -7.95
N ILE A 12 -4.26 5.72 -9.24
CA ILE A 12 -4.08 6.85 -10.14
C ILE A 12 -4.89 8.06 -9.64
N CYS A 13 -4.21 9.19 -9.47
CA CYS A 13 -4.81 10.44 -9.00
C CYS A 13 -5.42 11.25 -10.14
N LEU A 14 -4.78 11.24 -11.32
CA LEU A 14 -5.18 12.04 -12.47
C LEU A 14 -5.46 11.15 -13.68
N LYS A 15 -6.56 11.43 -14.39
CA LYS A 15 -7.07 10.60 -15.51
C LYS A 15 -6.08 10.33 -16.64
N TYR A 16 -5.03 11.14 -16.78
CA TYR A 16 -4.02 11.00 -17.83
C TYR A 16 -2.78 10.24 -17.38
N GLN A 17 -2.65 9.93 -16.09
CA GLN A 17 -1.58 9.08 -15.60
C GLN A 17 -1.88 7.63 -15.99
N LEU A 18 -0.86 6.93 -16.46
CA LEU A 18 -0.97 5.51 -16.80
C LEU A 18 -0.89 4.62 -15.55
N SER A 19 -0.17 5.08 -14.53
CA SER A 19 0.05 4.36 -13.28
C SER A 19 0.37 5.34 -12.15
N ASN A 20 0.43 4.81 -10.93
CA ASN A 20 0.96 5.50 -9.75
C ASN A 20 2.34 4.89 -9.43
N SER A 21 3.39 5.71 -9.44
CA SER A 21 4.76 5.22 -9.22
C SER A 21 4.97 4.60 -7.84
N SER A 22 4.19 5.01 -6.83
CA SER A 22 4.20 4.36 -5.53
C SER A 22 3.64 2.94 -5.62
N ASP A 23 2.57 2.74 -6.40
CA ASP A 23 1.98 1.42 -6.56
C ASP A 23 2.85 0.50 -7.41
N ASP A 24 3.44 1.03 -8.48
CA ASP A 24 4.41 0.32 -9.32
C ASP A 24 5.60 -0.17 -8.49
N LEU A 25 6.13 0.69 -7.61
CA LEU A 25 7.23 0.32 -6.71
C LEU A 25 6.82 -0.82 -5.75
N LEU A 26 5.65 -0.70 -5.11
CA LEU A 26 5.18 -1.74 -4.19
C LEU A 26 4.91 -3.06 -4.92
N LEU A 27 4.44 -3.01 -6.17
CA LEU A 27 4.31 -4.19 -7.03
C LEU A 27 5.66 -4.88 -7.24
N GLU A 28 6.70 -4.15 -7.62
CA GLU A 28 8.03 -4.74 -7.82
C GLU A 28 8.62 -5.30 -6.51
N LEU A 29 8.40 -4.61 -5.38
CA LEU A 29 8.80 -5.12 -4.07
C LEU A 29 8.12 -6.45 -3.73
N THR A 30 6.84 -6.64 -4.10
CA THR A 30 6.13 -7.90 -3.86
C THR A 30 6.72 -9.10 -4.61
N LYS A 31 7.49 -8.86 -5.67
CA LYS A 31 8.13 -9.90 -6.48
C LYS A 31 9.48 -10.35 -5.91
N LEU A 32 10.01 -9.66 -4.90
CA LEU A 32 11.27 -10.03 -4.27
C LEU A 32 11.02 -11.18 -3.29
N ASP A 33 11.75 -12.29 -3.43
CA ASP A 33 11.68 -13.46 -2.53
C ASP A 33 12.17 -13.19 -1.09
N LEU A 34 12.49 -11.94 -0.75
CA LEU A 34 13.14 -11.53 0.50
C LEU A 34 12.27 -10.58 1.33
N ILE A 35 10.95 -10.62 1.16
CA ILE A 35 10.07 -9.79 1.98
C ILE A 35 10.02 -10.34 3.40
N PRO A 36 10.41 -9.54 4.41
CA PRO A 36 10.31 -9.96 5.81
C PRO A 36 8.85 -10.25 6.23
N ASP A 37 8.64 -11.23 7.10
CA ASP A 37 7.30 -11.60 7.63
C ASP A 37 6.59 -10.44 8.37
N ASP A 38 7.32 -9.39 8.74
CA ASP A 38 6.77 -8.20 9.40
C ASP A 38 6.48 -7.05 8.43
N LEU A 39 6.64 -7.27 7.12
CA LEU A 39 6.23 -6.35 6.07
C LEU A 39 4.86 -6.73 5.52
N SER A 40 3.93 -5.79 5.59
CA SER A 40 2.59 -5.89 5.01
C SER A 40 2.38 -4.80 3.96
N PHE A 41 1.47 -5.08 3.03
CA PHE A 41 1.12 -4.15 1.96
C PHE A 41 -0.38 -3.87 1.96
N LEU A 42 -0.74 -2.63 1.62
CA LEU A 42 -2.10 -2.23 1.25
C LEU A 42 -1.99 -1.30 0.04
N ARG A 43 -2.27 -1.86 -1.13
CA ARG A 43 -2.02 -1.22 -2.43
C ARG A 43 -3.29 -0.64 -3.03
N GLN A 44 -3.12 0.30 -3.96
CA GLN A 44 -4.20 0.92 -4.75
C GLN A 44 -5.29 1.54 -3.88
N LEU A 45 -4.91 2.24 -2.81
CA LEU A 45 -5.84 3.03 -2.02
C LEU A 45 -6.54 4.05 -2.92
N PRO A 46 -7.85 4.25 -2.77
CA PRO A 46 -8.56 5.26 -3.53
C PRO A 46 -7.99 6.64 -3.22
N VAL A 47 -7.95 7.53 -4.21
CA VAL A 47 -7.56 8.94 -4.02
C VAL A 47 -8.73 9.72 -3.40
N ASP A 48 -9.17 9.23 -2.25
CA ASP A 48 -10.22 9.77 -1.40
C ASP A 48 -9.71 9.67 0.03
N VAL A 49 -9.58 10.81 0.71
CA VAL A 49 -8.96 10.87 2.03
C VAL A 49 -9.72 10.05 3.06
N GLN A 50 -11.06 10.08 3.05
CA GLN A 50 -11.86 9.38 4.05
C GLN A 50 -11.80 7.88 3.83
N LEU A 51 -12.02 7.44 2.59
CA LEU A 51 -12.04 6.03 2.26
C LEU A 51 -10.66 5.39 2.42
N ALA A 52 -9.59 6.06 1.97
CA ALA A 52 -8.23 5.59 2.17
C ALA A 52 -7.88 5.48 3.67
N SER A 53 -8.25 6.48 4.47
CA SER A 53 -8.00 6.45 5.92
C SER A 53 -8.71 5.28 6.59
N THR A 54 -9.98 5.04 6.25
CA THR A 54 -10.74 3.90 6.78
C THR A 54 -10.06 2.57 6.43
N GLN A 55 -9.70 2.37 5.16
CA GLN A 55 -9.06 1.14 4.71
C GLN A 55 -7.70 0.90 5.39
N VAL A 56 -6.90 1.96 5.59
CA VAL A 56 -5.62 1.87 6.31
C VAL A 56 -5.84 1.45 7.76
N MET A 57 -6.82 2.06 8.45
CA MET A 57 -7.11 1.73 9.85
C MET A 57 -7.62 0.29 10.02
N GLU A 58 -8.49 -0.17 9.12
CA GLU A 58 -8.95 -1.57 9.08
C GLU A 58 -7.76 -2.53 8.91
N LYS A 59 -6.83 -2.22 8.01
CA LYS A 59 -5.64 -3.05 7.79
C LYS A 59 -4.73 -3.07 9.02
N ILE A 60 -4.50 -1.92 9.66
CA ILE A 60 -3.69 -1.82 10.88
C ILE A 60 -4.27 -2.71 11.99
N ASN A 61 -5.60 -2.77 12.14
CA ASN A 61 -6.25 -3.61 13.15
C ASN A 61 -6.19 -5.11 12.82
N ALA A 62 -5.94 -5.48 11.55
CA ALA A 62 -5.91 -6.85 11.08
C ALA A 62 -4.50 -7.48 11.05
N ILE A 63 -3.45 -6.70 11.30
CA ILE A 63 -2.04 -7.15 11.27
C ILE A 63 -1.39 -7.16 12.64
#